data_AF-A0A2E1BAD6-F1
#
_entry.id   AF-A0A2E1BAD6-F1
#
_cell.length_a   1.000
_cell.length_b   1.000
_cell.length_c   1.000
_cell.angle_alpha   90.00
_cell.angle_beta   90.00
_cell.angle_gamma   90.00
#
_symmetry.space_group_name_H-M   'P 1'
#
loop_
_entity.id
_entity.type
_entity.pdbx_description
1 polymer ?
#
loop_
_entity_poly.entity_id
_entity_poly.type
_entity_poly.pdbx_seq_one_letter_code
_entity_poly.pdbx_strand_id
1 'polypeptide(L)' 'MSLMRRGSAFCIRRRVPKRFAAVKTRSEIWLNLHTDSETQANVNAPLIWAEQIAA' A
#
# COMPACT_ATOMS: atom_id res chain seq x y z
N MET A 1 -0.66 -5.43 6.47
CA MET A 1 -0.79 -4.15 5.76
C MET A 1 -1.30 -3.14 6.76
N SER A 2 -0.85 -1.88 6.69
CA SER A 2 -1.38 -0.82 7.54
C SER A 2 -1.96 0.26 6.63
N LEU A 3 -3.19 0.68 6.92
CA LEU A 3 -3.81 1.85 6.31
C LEU A 3 -3.24 3.09 7.00
N MET A 4 -2.69 4.03 6.23
CA MET A 4 -2.11 5.26 6.75
C MET A 4 -2.52 6.43 5.88
N ARG A 5 -3.04 7.48 6.51
CA ARG A 5 -3.28 8.75 5.82
C ARG A 5 -1.96 9.47 5.58
N ARG A 6 -1.71 9.89 4.34
CA ARG A 6 -0.52 10.64 3.94
C ARG A 6 -0.96 11.87 3.14
N GLY A 7 -0.93 13.03 3.79
CA GLY A 7 -1.48 14.27 3.23
C GLY A 7 -3.01 14.20 3.16
N SER A 8 -3.55 14.39 1.95
CA SER A 8 -4.99 14.37 1.68
C SER A 8 -5.58 12.98 1.40
N ALA A 9 -4.75 11.96 1.12
CA ALA A 9 -5.24 10.65 0.73
C ALA A 9 -4.78 9.53 1.67
N PHE A 10 -5.56 8.45 1.72
CA PHE A 10 -5.17 7.20 2.36
C PHE A 10 -4.23 6.40 1.49
N CYS A 11 -3.26 5.76 2.13
CA CYS A 11 -2.28 4.89 1.52
C CYS A 11 -2.21 3.55 2.25
N ILE A 12 -1.84 2.49 1.53
CA ILE A 12 -1.39 1.24 2.13
C ILE A 12 0.11 1.32 2.33
N ARG A 13 0.56 1.04 3.55
CA ARG A 13 1.98 0.82 3.85
C ARG A 13 2.25 -0.66 4.05
N ARG A 14 3.27 -1.16 3.36
CA ARG A 14 3.81 -2.51 3.56
C ARG A 14 5.33 -2.49 3.57
N ARG A 15 5.91 -3.16 4.57
CA ARG A 15 7.36 -3.38 4.64
C ARG A 15 7.79 -4.42 3.60
N VAL A 16 8.91 -4.14 2.92
CA VAL A 16 9.61 -5.13 2.09
C VAL A 16 10.52 -5.97 3.00
N PRO A 17 10.34 -7.31 3.05
CA PRO A 17 11.22 -8.17 3.81
C PRO A 17 12.68 -8.05 3.35
N LYS A 18 13.63 -8.03 4.29
CA LYS A 18 15.07 -7.87 4.00
C LYS A 18 15.62 -8.89 3.00
N ARG A 19 15.05 -10.10 2.96
CA ARG A 19 15.44 -11.14 1.99
C ARG A 19 15.29 -10.71 0.52
N PHE A 20 14.43 -9.73 0.24
CA PHE A 20 14.23 -9.18 -1.10
C PHE A 20 15.08 -7.94 -1.39
N ALA A 21 15.98 -7.54 -0.46
CA ALA A 21 16.83 -6.35 -0.64
C ALA A 21 17.72 -6.44 -1.89
N ALA A 22 18.09 -7.65 -2.31
CA ALA A 22 18.87 -7.87 -3.54
C ALA A 22 18.10 -7.53 -4.82
N VAL A 23 16.75 -7.61 -4.80
CA VAL A 23 15.89 -7.38 -5.97
C VAL A 23 15.18 -6.02 -5.89
N LYS A 24 14.78 -5.61 -4.69
CA LYS A 24 14.13 -4.33 -4.41
C LYS A 24 14.90 -3.60 -3.32
N THR A 25 15.52 -2.49 -3.69
CA THR A 25 16.24 -1.59 -2.77
C THR A 25 15.33 -0.85 -1.80
N ARG A 26 14.04 -0.73 -2.10
CA ARG A 26 13.07 -0.04 -1.22
C ARG A 26 12.75 -0.90 0.00
N SER A 27 12.86 -0.32 1.20
CA SER A 27 12.51 -0.97 2.47
C SER A 27 11.00 -1.01 2.74
N GLU A 28 10.25 -0.11 2.09
CA GLU A 28 8.81 0.02 2.23
C GLU A 28 8.14 0.33 0.89
N ILE A 29 6.91 -0.13 0.76
CA ILE A 29 6.00 0.15 -0.35
C ILE A 29 4.84 0.97 0.20
N TRP A 30 4.58 2.07 -0.50
CA TRP A 30 3.45 2.96 -0.27
C TRP A 30 2.59 2.96 -1.51
N LEU A 31 1.33 2.56 -1.38
CA LEU A 31 0.35 2.56 -2.47
C LEU A 31 -0.75 3.55 -2.12
N ASN A 32 -1.00 4.51 -3.00
CA ASN A 32 -2.06 5.48 -2.83
C ASN A 32 -3.41 4.82 -3.14
N LEU A 33 -4.41 5.04 -2.29
CA LEU A 33 -5.78 4.55 -2.47
C LEU A 33 -6.68 5.56 -3.18
N HIS A 34 -6.15 6.76 -3.46
CA HIS A 34 -6.85 7.85 -4.16
C HIS A 34 -8.19 8.25 -3.52
N THR A 35 -8.32 8.03 -2.22
CA THR A 35 -9.51 8.40 -1.44
C THR A 35 -9.09 9.04 -0.11
N ASP A 36 -9.87 9.99 0.34
CA ASP A 36 -9.78 10.70 1.62
C ASP A 36 -10.79 10.17 2.66
N SER A 37 -11.64 9.20 2.27
CA SER A 37 -12.61 8.54 3.14
C SER A 37 -12.05 7.22 3.67
N GLU A 38 -12.01 7.07 4.99
CA GLU A 38 -11.50 5.85 5.64
C GLU A 38 -12.33 4.61 5.29
N THR A 39 -13.64 4.75 5.16
CA THR A 39 -14.55 3.66 4.79
C THR A 39 -14.25 3.15 3.38
N GLN A 40 -14.10 4.05 2.41
CA GLN A 40 -13.70 3.69 1.05
C GLN A 40 -12.28 3.13 1.00
N ALA A 41 -11.37 3.68 1.80
CA ALA A 41 -10.00 3.23 1.87
C ALA A 41 -9.89 1.78 2.35
N ASN A 42 -10.72 1.37 3.32
CA ASN A 42 -10.78 -0.01 3.79
C ASN A 42 -11.31 -0.98 2.73
N VAL A 43 -12.26 -0.55 1.88
CA VAL A 43 -12.78 -1.36 0.76
C VAL A 43 -11.77 -1.45 -0.38
N ASN A 44 -11.11 -0.34 -0.73
CA ASN A 44 -10.17 -0.27 -1.83
C ASN A 44 -8.83 -0.93 -1.52
N ALA A 45 -8.41 -0.95 -0.24
CA ALA A 45 -7.13 -1.50 0.17
C ALA A 45 -6.87 -2.96 -0.27
N PRO A 46 -7.79 -3.92 -0.03
CA PRO A 46 -7.59 -5.29 -0.50
C PRO A 46 -7.62 -5.41 -2.03
N LEU A 47 -8.47 -4.62 -2.71
CA LEU A 47 -8.61 -4.65 -4.18
C LEU A 47 -7.33 -4.19 -4.88
N ILE A 48 -6.85 -2.99 -4.54
CA ILE A 48 -5.62 -2.43 -5.10
C ILE A 48 -4.43 -3.33 -4.78
N TRP A 49 -4.39 -3.93 -3.60
CA TRP A 49 -3.31 -4.85 -3.26
C TRP A 49 -3.34 -6.14 -4.08
N ALA A 50 -4.53 -6.68 -4.38
CA ALA A 50 -4.68 -7.85 -5.23
C ALA A 50 -4.21 -7.57 -6.66
N GLU A 51 -4.54 -6.40 -7.21
CA GLU A 51 -4.05 -5.95 -8.53
C GLU A 51 -2.52 -5.90 -8.58
N GLN A 52 -1.86 -5.44 -7.51
CA GLN A 52 -0.40 -5.39 -7.43
C GLN A 52 0.27 -6.77 -7.35
N ILE A 53 -0.44 -7.82 -6.94
CA ILE A 53 0.07 -9.20 -6.94
C ILE A 53 -0.16 -9.85 -8.30
N ALA A 54 -1.27 -9.51 -8.97
CA ALA A 54 -1.66 -10.11 -10.24
C ALA A 54 -0.86 -9.61 -11.46
N ALA A 55 -0.24 -8.42 -11.35
CA ALA A 55 0.61 -7.82 -12.37
C ALA A 55 2.09 -8.23 -12.24
#